data_AF-A0A9P8S424-F1
#
_entry.id   AF-A0A9P8S424-F1
#
_cell.length_a   1.000
_cell.length_b   1.000
_cell.length_c   1.000
_cell.angle_alpha   90.00
_cell.angle_beta   90.00
_cell.angle_gamma   90.00
#
_symmetry.space_group_name_H-M   'P 1'
#
loop_
_entity.id
_entity.type
_entity.pdbx_description
1 polymer ?
#
loop_
_entity_poly.entity_id
_entity_poly.type
_entity_poly.pdbx_seq_one_letter_code
_entity_poly.pdbx_strand_id
1 'polypeptide(L)'
;MFNTLRARKDLHVGQDQVVVVNQRARYIGLISAYAPKSFPFPTDITEPTSEAREICSIYRLHARTTPNMVTNQELNDRREPGCTVVLADKKYFHVGNWFMKRTLREHEWQSVFGTILIVPPRTYPQRWKNDAAILRFLRKETDIPLPPAECTFEDDRAFYFQSQYIDGIRMEKLAQQDKEVVMKEIERHVTTLQALRSDLPGVPGESLLCPPGRVTGIYWKVNSCWRPREKGEYVFCHNDLREHNVIVDPETLKIRAIINWEFGGFWPAWFERPFWKRRGLSMAAEGEEDDVE
;
A
#
# COMPACT_ATOMS: atom_id res chain seq x y z
N MET A 1 -20.03 -34.61 -30.05
CA MET A 1 -20.66 -33.28 -30.09
C MET A 1 -20.42 -32.62 -28.74
N PHE A 2 -20.19 -31.31 -28.72
CA PHE A 2 -19.67 -30.47 -27.62
C PHE A 2 -18.15 -30.32 -27.52
N ASN A 3 -17.64 -29.52 -28.47
CA ASN A 3 -16.60 -28.53 -28.21
C ASN A 3 -17.08 -27.55 -27.12
N THR A 4 -16.24 -27.27 -26.12
CA THR A 4 -16.08 -25.89 -25.63
C THR A 4 -14.67 -25.71 -25.06
N LEU A 5 -13.81 -25.14 -25.90
CA LEU A 5 -12.59 -24.45 -25.47
C LEU A 5 -13.00 -23.29 -24.55
N ARG A 6 -12.68 -23.37 -23.25
CA ARG A 6 -12.55 -22.16 -22.42
C ARG A 6 -11.08 -21.77 -22.43
N ALA A 7 -10.78 -20.83 -23.33
CA ALA A 7 -9.49 -20.16 -23.38
C ALA A 7 -9.21 -19.49 -22.02
N ARG A 8 -8.18 -19.96 -21.32
CA ARG A 8 -7.48 -19.16 -20.33
C ARG A 8 -6.90 -17.96 -21.08
N LYS A 9 -7.42 -16.76 -20.85
CA LYS A 9 -6.68 -15.54 -21.18
C LYS A 9 -5.74 -15.31 -20.00
N ASP A 10 -4.52 -15.81 -20.16
CA ASP A 10 -3.41 -15.49 -19.28
C ASP A 10 -3.22 -13.97 -19.27
N LEU A 11 -3.42 -13.33 -18.11
CA LEU A 11 -2.94 -11.98 -17.88
C LEU A 11 -1.42 -12.02 -17.73
N HIS A 12 -0.72 -12.21 -18.84
CA HIS A 12 0.65 -11.76 -18.97
C HIS A 12 0.60 -10.22 -18.95
N VAL A 13 0.68 -9.61 -17.76
CA VAL A 13 1.51 -8.40 -17.67
C VAL A 13 2.88 -8.90 -18.09
N GLY A 14 3.19 -8.73 -19.39
CA GLY A 14 4.33 -9.35 -20.03
C GLY A 14 5.55 -9.14 -19.15
N GLN A 15 6.25 -10.21 -18.81
CA GLN A 15 7.52 -10.12 -18.07
C GLN A 15 8.52 -9.18 -18.78
N ASP A 16 8.25 -8.83 -20.03
CA ASP A 16 9.00 -7.93 -20.90
C ASP A 16 8.77 -6.42 -20.62
N GLN A 17 7.63 -6.02 -20.04
CA GLN A 17 7.27 -4.60 -19.88
C GLN A 17 7.90 -3.90 -18.66
N VAL A 18 8.40 -4.64 -17.67
CA VAL A 18 8.91 -4.09 -16.41
C VAL A 18 10.11 -4.85 -15.84
N VAL A 19 11.13 -4.14 -15.33
CA VAL A 19 12.15 -4.77 -14.47
C VAL A 19 11.68 -4.76 -13.05
N VAL A 20 11.65 -5.94 -12.44
CA VAL A 20 11.34 -6.05 -11.03
C VAL A 20 12.63 -5.97 -10.23
N VAL A 21 12.78 -4.86 -9.51
CA VAL A 21 13.87 -4.68 -8.56
C VAL A 21 13.44 -5.32 -7.25
N ASN A 22 13.77 -6.60 -7.08
CA ASN A 22 13.57 -7.31 -5.82
C ASN A 22 14.67 -6.88 -4.84
N GLN A 23 14.32 -6.04 -3.88
CA GLN A 23 15.21 -5.78 -2.76
C GLN A 23 15.08 -6.97 -1.79
N ARG A 24 15.90 -8.02 -2.02
CA ARG A 24 15.90 -9.30 -1.28
C ARG A 24 15.93 -9.14 0.23
N ALA A 25 14.80 -9.31 0.91
CA ALA A 25 14.74 -9.58 2.34
C ALA A 25 14.07 -10.95 2.51
N ARG A 26 14.63 -11.80 3.37
CA ARG A 26 13.96 -13.02 3.82
C ARG A 26 12.72 -12.58 4.61
N TYR A 27 11.52 -12.81 4.10
CA TYR A 27 10.26 -12.43 4.76
C TYR A 27 9.32 -13.63 4.74
N ILE A 28 8.72 -13.92 5.89
CA ILE A 28 7.50 -14.72 6.01
C ILE A 28 6.42 -13.70 6.36
N GLY A 29 5.55 -13.37 5.41
CA GLY A 29 4.39 -12.53 5.67
C GLY A 29 3.33 -13.34 6.40
N LEU A 30 2.90 -12.90 7.57
CA LEU A 30 1.70 -13.42 8.23
C LEU A 30 0.70 -12.29 8.40
N ILE A 31 -0.45 -12.49 7.79
CA ILE A 31 -1.65 -11.68 7.87
C ILE A 31 -2.16 -11.73 9.31
N SER A 32 -2.40 -10.57 9.91
CA SER A 32 -3.34 -10.45 11.02
C SER A 32 -4.75 -10.33 10.43
N ALA A 33 -5.67 -11.09 11.01
CA ALA A 33 -7.12 -11.10 10.87
C ALA A 33 -7.73 -12.21 9.98
N TYR A 34 -8.51 -13.07 10.67
CA TYR A 34 -9.50 -14.05 10.19
C TYR A 34 -9.00 -15.40 9.65
N ALA A 35 -8.90 -16.38 10.56
CA ALA A 35 -9.02 -17.79 10.22
C ALA A 35 -10.50 -18.17 10.13
N PRO A 36 -11.04 -18.58 8.96
CA PRO A 36 -12.21 -19.44 8.95
C PRO A 36 -11.81 -20.79 9.58
N LYS A 37 -12.63 -21.25 10.52
CA LYS A 37 -12.52 -22.58 11.11
C LYS A 37 -12.59 -23.63 10.00
N SER A 38 -11.82 -24.71 10.19
CA SER A 38 -11.70 -25.94 9.38
C SER A 38 -10.88 -25.87 8.08
N PHE A 39 -9.59 -26.22 8.19
CA PHE A 39 -8.90 -27.02 7.19
C PHE A 39 -8.04 -28.08 7.92
N PRO A 40 -8.16 -29.38 7.60
CA PRO A 40 -7.41 -30.42 8.29
C PRO A 40 -5.96 -30.43 7.81
N PHE A 41 -5.01 -30.39 8.74
CA PHE A 41 -3.59 -30.61 8.45
C PHE A 41 -3.34 -32.11 8.18
N PRO A 42 -2.58 -32.49 7.14
CA PRO A 42 -2.05 -33.84 7.02
C PRO A 42 -1.04 -34.10 8.15
N THR A 43 -1.34 -35.07 9.01
CA THR A 43 -0.42 -35.62 9.99
C THR A 43 0.58 -36.55 9.31
N ASP A 44 1.71 -36.02 8.85
CA ASP A 44 2.95 -36.80 8.77
C ASP A 44 4.14 -35.87 8.48
N ILE A 45 4.85 -35.47 9.54
CA ILE A 45 6.24 -35.01 9.44
C ILE A 45 6.98 -35.68 10.60
N THR A 46 7.88 -36.59 10.25
CA THR A 46 8.75 -37.35 11.14
C THR A 46 9.73 -36.43 11.90
N GLU A 47 10.13 -36.86 13.10
CA GLU A 47 11.01 -36.11 14.01
C GLU A 47 12.37 -35.71 13.38
N PRO A 48 12.93 -34.52 13.70
CA PRO A 48 14.21 -34.10 13.15
C PRO A 48 15.40 -34.85 13.75
N THR A 49 16.33 -35.25 12.88
CA THR A 49 17.58 -35.93 13.19
C THR A 49 18.57 -35.06 14.01
N SER A 50 19.54 -35.71 14.64
CA SER A 50 20.49 -35.16 15.62
C SER A 50 21.31 -33.94 15.17
N GLU A 51 21.43 -33.69 13.86
CA GLU A 51 22.10 -32.51 13.31
C GLU A 51 21.35 -31.19 13.60
N ALA A 52 20.03 -31.23 13.83
CA ALA A 52 19.25 -30.05 14.22
C ALA A 52 19.55 -29.56 15.65
N ARG A 53 20.07 -30.44 16.52
CA ARG A 53 20.41 -30.09 17.91
C ARG A 53 21.72 -29.31 18.02
N GLU A 54 22.68 -29.56 17.13
CA GLU A 54 23.97 -28.88 17.15
C GLU A 54 23.86 -27.45 16.58
N ILE A 55 22.99 -27.24 15.59
CA ILE A 55 22.62 -25.90 15.11
C ILE A 55 21.96 -25.08 16.24
N CYS A 56 21.06 -25.68 17.03
CA CYS A 56 20.44 -24.99 18.18
C CYS A 56 21.44 -24.60 19.29
N SER A 57 22.54 -25.34 19.43
CA SER A 57 23.61 -25.05 20.40
C SER A 57 24.41 -23.81 20.01
N ILE A 58 24.72 -23.65 18.72
CA ILE A 58 25.49 -22.51 18.19
C ILE A 58 24.70 -21.19 18.31
N TYR A 59 23.36 -21.23 18.23
CA TYR A 59 22.51 -20.05 18.44
C TYR A 59 22.51 -19.52 19.89
N ARG A 60 22.91 -20.32 20.89
CA ARG A 60 23.00 -19.85 22.29
C ARG A 60 24.23 -18.98 22.57
N LEU A 61 25.28 -19.05 21.74
CA LEU A 61 26.52 -18.29 21.96
C LEU A 61 26.55 -16.90 21.28
N HIS A 62 25.52 -16.54 20.50
CA HIS A 62 25.37 -15.21 19.92
C HIS A 62 24.29 -14.37 20.61
N ALA A 63 24.15 -14.51 21.94
CA ALA A 63 23.47 -13.53 22.78
C ALA A 63 24.25 -12.21 22.84
N ARG A 64 24.47 -11.57 21.68
CA ARG A 64 24.53 -10.11 21.62
C ARG A 64 23.12 -9.67 21.96
N THR A 65 22.96 -9.12 23.17
CA THR A 65 21.85 -8.28 23.61
C THR A 65 20.61 -8.43 22.72
N THR A 66 19.71 -9.35 23.06
CA THR A 66 18.37 -9.39 22.47
C THR A 66 17.85 -7.96 22.44
N PRO A 67 17.59 -7.36 21.25
CA PRO A 67 16.97 -6.05 21.19
C PRO A 67 15.71 -6.12 22.04
N ASN A 68 15.46 -5.14 22.91
CA ASN A 68 14.21 -5.06 23.65
C ASN A 68 13.06 -5.23 22.64
N MET A 69 12.42 -6.40 22.66
CA MET A 69 11.41 -6.74 21.66
C MET A 69 10.12 -6.06 22.09
N VAL A 70 9.69 -5.06 21.32
CA VAL A 70 8.51 -4.25 21.66
C VAL A 70 7.30 -4.72 20.84
N THR A 71 6.15 -4.83 21.48
CA THR A 71 4.89 -5.18 20.83
C THR A 71 4.20 -3.95 20.24
N ASN A 72 3.27 -4.16 19.30
CA ASN A 72 2.44 -3.08 18.76
C ASN A 72 1.66 -2.33 19.85
N GLN A 73 1.15 -3.08 20.84
CA GLN A 73 0.37 -2.53 21.94
C GLN A 73 1.24 -1.59 22.79
N GLU A 74 2.43 -2.04 23.20
CA GLU A 74 3.34 -1.22 24.02
C GLU A 74 3.76 0.07 23.31
N LEU A 75 3.99 0.04 22.00
CA LEU A 75 4.29 1.24 21.22
C LEU A 75 3.09 2.19 21.12
N ASN A 76 1.87 1.66 21.02
CA ASN A 76 0.66 2.48 21.01
C ASN A 76 0.35 3.08 22.40
N ASP A 77 0.63 2.36 23.48
CA ASP A 77 0.43 2.84 24.86
C ASP A 77 1.42 3.97 25.21
N ARG A 78 2.59 3.98 24.57
CA ARG A 78 3.67 4.95 24.78
C ARG A 78 3.84 5.92 23.60
N ARG A 79 2.75 6.23 22.90
CA ARG A 79 2.78 7.18 21.77
C ARG A 79 3.34 8.53 22.22
N GLU A 80 4.34 8.98 21.48
CA GLU A 80 4.89 10.32 21.62
C GLU A 80 3.87 11.39 21.19
N PRO A 81 3.98 12.63 21.70
CA PRO A 81 3.03 13.70 21.37
C PRO A 81 2.84 13.87 19.85
N GLY A 82 1.59 13.97 19.42
CA GLY A 82 1.21 14.09 18.02
C GLY A 82 1.21 12.78 17.23
N CYS A 83 1.72 11.66 17.77
CA CYS A 83 1.55 10.34 17.14
C CYS A 83 0.10 9.88 17.27
N THR A 84 -0.58 9.67 16.15
CA THR A 84 -1.99 9.29 16.12
C THR A 84 -2.17 7.78 16.20
N VAL A 85 -1.30 7.01 15.54
CA VAL A 85 -1.32 5.55 15.59
C VAL A 85 0.04 4.94 15.21
N VAL A 86 0.38 3.83 15.84
CA VAL A 86 1.53 2.99 15.48
C VAL A 86 1.01 1.69 14.85
N LEU A 87 1.36 1.45 13.59
CA LEU A 87 1.14 0.17 12.92
C LEU A 87 2.38 -0.71 13.02
N ALA A 88 2.30 -1.93 12.49
CA ALA A 88 3.38 -2.92 12.54
C ALA A 88 4.70 -2.45 11.90
N ASP A 89 4.63 -1.54 10.94
CA ASP A 89 5.76 -1.12 10.11
C ASP A 89 5.94 0.41 9.98
N LYS A 90 4.99 1.20 10.47
CA LYS A 90 5.00 2.67 10.36
C LYS A 90 4.20 3.35 11.46
N LYS A 91 4.45 4.64 11.64
CA LYS A 91 3.69 5.55 12.51
C LYS A 91 3.03 6.64 11.69
N TYR A 92 1.93 7.16 12.23
CA TYR A 92 1.26 8.35 11.72
C TYR A 92 1.27 9.45 12.78
N PHE A 93 1.34 10.69 12.32
CA PHE A 93 1.37 11.87 13.16
C PHE A 93 0.45 12.96 12.61
N HIS A 94 -0.07 13.75 13.53
CA HIS A 94 -0.71 15.03 13.28
C HIS A 94 -0.10 16.05 14.24
N VAL A 95 0.65 17.00 13.71
CA VAL A 95 1.37 18.02 14.50
C VAL A 95 1.13 19.38 13.87
N GLY A 96 0.41 20.25 14.57
CA GLY A 96 -0.06 21.52 14.00
C GLY A 96 -0.83 21.27 12.72
N ASN A 97 -0.51 21.97 11.64
CA ASN A 97 -1.18 21.81 10.33
C ASN A 97 -0.53 20.73 9.45
N TRP A 98 0.22 19.79 10.01
CA TRP A 98 0.97 18.79 9.26
C TRP A 98 0.54 17.38 9.60
N PHE A 99 0.31 16.59 8.54
CA PHE A 99 0.22 15.15 8.58
C PHE A 99 1.59 14.56 8.25
N MET A 100 1.99 13.52 8.97
CA MET A 100 3.19 12.74 8.62
C MET A 100 2.93 11.24 8.74
N LYS A 101 3.55 10.47 7.85
CA LYS A 101 3.76 9.03 8.01
C LYS A 101 5.26 8.75 7.97
N ARG A 102 5.74 7.86 8.83
CA ARG A 102 7.15 7.43 8.85
C ARG A 102 7.27 5.95 9.07
N THR A 103 8.29 5.31 8.50
CA THR A 103 8.60 3.91 8.84
C THR A 103 9.07 3.81 10.29
N LEU A 104 8.91 2.64 10.91
CA LEU A 104 9.52 2.39 12.22
C LEU A 104 11.05 2.43 12.13
N ARG A 105 11.67 3.04 13.12
CA ARG A 105 13.12 3.01 13.34
C ARG A 105 13.52 1.61 13.81
N GLU A 106 14.79 1.26 13.64
CA GLU A 106 15.30 -0.09 13.95
C GLU A 106 15.00 -0.53 15.39
N HIS A 107 15.12 0.39 16.36
CA HIS A 107 14.80 0.14 17.76
C HIS A 107 13.30 0.11 18.09
N GLU A 108 12.44 0.43 17.11
CA GLU A 108 10.97 0.38 17.20
C GLU A 108 10.40 -0.82 16.45
N TRP A 109 11.23 -1.63 15.79
CA TRP A 109 10.75 -2.80 15.03
C TRP A 109 10.09 -3.80 15.97
N GLN A 110 8.90 -4.24 15.57
CA GLN A 110 8.03 -5.05 16.40
C GLN A 110 8.31 -6.53 16.22
N SER A 111 7.99 -7.34 17.22
CA SER A 111 8.01 -8.80 17.08
C SER A 111 6.62 -9.40 17.18
N VAL A 112 6.36 -10.44 16.37
CA VAL A 112 5.20 -11.33 16.52
C VAL A 112 5.68 -12.58 17.23
N PHE A 113 4.93 -13.00 18.26
CA PHE A 113 5.22 -14.19 19.08
C PHE A 113 6.65 -14.20 19.67
N GLY A 114 7.25 -13.02 19.91
CA GLY A 114 8.60 -12.90 20.45
C GLY A 114 9.71 -13.49 19.59
N THR A 115 9.43 -13.84 18.32
CA THR A 115 10.35 -14.60 17.46
C THR A 115 10.44 -14.06 16.04
N ILE A 116 9.36 -13.49 15.50
CA ILE A 116 9.32 -12.97 14.13
C ILE A 116 9.46 -11.45 14.18
N LEU A 117 10.59 -10.92 13.70
CA LEU A 117 10.81 -9.48 13.60
C LEU A 117 10.10 -8.90 12.38
N ILE A 118 9.25 -7.89 12.59
CA ILE A 118 8.59 -7.13 11.54
C ILE A 118 9.51 -5.98 11.12
N VAL A 119 10.08 -6.12 9.93
CA VAL A 119 10.87 -5.07 9.30
C VAL A 119 9.96 -4.27 8.36
N PRO A 120 10.00 -2.92 8.39
CA PRO A 120 9.26 -2.11 7.44
C PRO A 120 9.61 -2.45 5.99
N PRO A 121 8.62 -2.59 5.09
CA PRO A 121 8.85 -2.77 3.66
C PRO A 121 9.82 -1.74 3.08
N ARG A 122 10.87 -2.24 2.42
CA ARG A 122 11.85 -1.39 1.71
C ARG A 122 11.30 -0.65 0.50
N THR A 123 10.04 -0.91 0.13
CA THR A 123 9.31 -0.15 -0.88
C THR A 123 8.77 1.17 -0.35
N TYR A 124 8.64 1.37 0.96
CA TYR A 124 8.07 2.61 1.50
C TYR A 124 8.78 3.88 1.03
N PRO A 125 10.13 3.94 1.00
CA PRO A 125 10.83 5.09 0.42
C PRO A 125 10.36 5.45 -0.99
N GLN A 126 10.27 4.47 -1.89
CA GLN A 126 9.83 4.75 -3.27
C GLN A 126 8.34 5.05 -3.36
N ARG A 127 7.50 4.32 -2.62
CA ARG A 127 6.04 4.56 -2.53
C ARG A 127 5.74 6.01 -2.14
N TRP A 128 6.48 6.53 -1.16
CA TRP A 128 6.24 7.87 -0.64
C TRP A 128 6.93 8.96 -1.46
N LYS A 129 8.04 8.67 -2.16
CA LYS A 129 8.56 9.53 -3.23
C LYS A 129 7.56 9.67 -4.35
N ASN A 130 6.95 8.56 -4.78
CA ASN A 130 5.88 8.56 -5.79
C ASN A 130 4.69 9.41 -5.32
N ASP A 131 4.21 9.20 -4.10
CA ASP A 131 3.13 10.00 -3.50
C ASP A 131 3.44 11.51 -3.60
N ALA A 132 4.62 11.94 -3.15
CA ALA A 132 5.03 13.34 -3.22
C ALA A 132 5.18 13.88 -4.65
N ALA A 133 5.78 13.10 -5.56
CA ALA A 133 5.94 13.48 -6.96
C ALA A 133 4.60 13.62 -7.68
N ILE A 134 3.64 12.73 -7.40
CA ILE A 134 2.28 12.79 -7.95
C ILE A 134 1.55 14.03 -7.45
N LEU A 135 1.64 14.37 -6.17
CA LEU A 135 1.04 15.59 -5.63
C LEU A 135 1.56 16.84 -6.36
N ARG A 136 2.88 16.93 -6.61
CA ARG A 136 3.47 18.04 -7.39
C ARG A 136 2.96 18.09 -8.82
N PHE A 137 2.93 16.94 -9.48
CA PHE A 137 2.51 16.82 -10.86
C PHE A 137 1.03 17.21 -11.02
N LEU A 138 0.13 16.56 -10.27
CA LEU A 138 -1.30 16.80 -10.40
C LEU A 138 -1.71 18.22 -9.99
N ARG A 139 -1.04 18.83 -9.00
CA ARG A 139 -1.29 20.23 -8.63
C ARG A 139 -0.99 21.20 -9.77
N LYS A 140 -0.03 20.86 -10.63
CA LYS A 140 0.32 21.67 -11.80
C LYS A 140 -0.61 21.43 -12.98
N GLU A 141 -1.04 20.19 -13.18
CA GLU A 141 -1.73 19.76 -14.40
C GLU A 141 -3.26 19.68 -14.24
N THR A 142 -3.80 19.78 -13.02
CA THR A 142 -5.24 19.61 -12.73
C THR A 142 -5.74 20.54 -11.62
N ASP A 143 -7.06 20.58 -11.45
CA ASP A 143 -7.78 21.23 -10.34
C ASP A 143 -8.24 20.22 -9.27
N ILE A 144 -7.73 18.98 -9.30
CA ILE A 144 -8.09 17.95 -8.32
C ILE A 144 -7.71 18.45 -6.92
N PRO A 145 -8.60 18.35 -5.92
CA PRO A 145 -8.27 18.71 -4.55
C PRO A 145 -7.19 17.78 -3.99
N LEU A 146 -6.06 18.36 -3.58
CA LEU A 146 -4.87 17.66 -3.08
C LEU A 146 -4.34 18.36 -1.81
N PRO A 147 -3.58 17.65 -0.95
CA PRO A 147 -2.81 18.29 0.10
C PRO A 147 -1.89 19.40 -0.48
N PRO A 148 -1.89 20.66 0.04
CA PRO A 148 -1.21 21.79 -0.62
C PRO A 148 0.33 21.77 -0.62
N ALA A 149 0.96 21.04 0.29
CA ALA A 149 2.41 20.94 0.36
C ALA A 149 2.83 19.53 0.75
N GLU A 150 4.01 19.11 0.28
CA GLU A 150 4.55 17.77 0.53
C GLU A 150 6.08 17.73 0.55
N CYS A 151 6.64 16.84 1.36
CA CYS A 151 8.05 16.49 1.30
C CYS A 151 8.30 15.05 1.74
N THR A 152 9.46 14.54 1.36
CA THR A 152 10.00 13.29 1.88
C THR A 152 11.43 13.53 2.34
N PHE A 153 11.84 12.83 3.40
CA PHE A 153 13.17 12.91 3.95
C PHE A 153 13.48 11.64 4.76
N GLU A 154 14.74 11.49 5.14
CA GLU A 154 15.20 10.41 6.01
C GLU A 154 15.78 11.01 7.29
N ASP A 155 15.43 10.39 8.42
CA ASP A 155 15.98 10.71 9.73
C ASP A 155 16.04 9.43 10.56
N ASP A 156 17.17 9.18 11.23
CA ASP A 156 17.43 7.96 12.02
C ASP A 156 17.06 6.66 11.27
N ARG A 157 17.43 6.60 9.98
CA ARG A 157 17.13 5.48 9.05
C ARG A 157 15.64 5.16 8.88
N ALA A 158 14.74 6.01 9.39
CA ALA A 158 13.34 5.99 9.06
C ALA A 158 13.10 6.92 7.87
N PHE A 159 12.27 6.46 6.93
CA PHE A 159 11.80 7.30 5.84
C PHE A 159 10.55 8.05 6.30
N TYR A 160 10.37 9.28 5.82
CA TYR A 160 9.25 10.15 6.16
C TYR A 160 8.55 10.62 4.90
N PHE A 161 7.24 10.73 5.00
CA PHE A 161 6.41 11.53 4.13
C PHE A 161 5.64 12.52 4.99
N GLN A 162 5.59 13.76 4.54
CA GLN A 162 4.85 14.83 5.17
C GLN A 162 3.98 15.52 4.14
N SER A 163 2.77 15.90 4.54
CA SER A 163 1.93 16.82 3.80
C SER A 163 1.17 17.75 4.73
N GLN A 164 0.67 18.88 4.22
CA GLN A 164 -0.30 19.66 5.00
C GLN A 164 -1.52 18.79 5.34
N TYR A 165 -1.95 18.88 6.59
CA TYR A 165 -3.15 18.20 7.08
C TYR A 165 -4.38 18.83 6.43
N ILE A 166 -5.34 17.99 6.07
CA ILE A 166 -6.60 18.42 5.46
C ILE A 166 -7.70 18.12 6.46
N ASP A 167 -8.32 19.18 6.95
CA ASP A 167 -9.49 19.07 7.82
C ASP A 167 -10.71 18.61 7.04
N GLY A 168 -11.53 17.79 7.68
CA GLY A 168 -12.68 17.13 7.09
C GLY A 168 -12.87 15.69 7.58
N ILE A 169 -13.88 15.03 7.04
CA ILE A 169 -14.20 13.63 7.35
C ILE A 169 -13.88 12.74 6.16
N ARG A 170 -13.44 11.52 6.43
CA ARG A 170 -13.26 10.53 5.37
C ARG A 170 -14.63 10.14 4.80
N MET A 171 -14.72 9.98 3.49
CA MET A 171 -15.95 9.55 2.82
C MET A 171 -16.50 8.25 3.41
N GLU A 172 -15.63 7.35 3.91
CA GLU A 172 -16.04 6.09 4.57
C GLU A 172 -17.02 6.30 5.75
N LYS A 173 -16.97 7.48 6.40
CA LYS A 173 -17.78 7.84 7.57
C LYS A 173 -19.11 8.50 7.21
N LEU A 174 -19.35 8.82 5.94
CA LEU A 174 -20.58 9.42 5.47
C LEU A 174 -21.74 8.42 5.43
N ALA A 175 -22.97 8.92 5.50
CA ALA A 175 -24.15 8.13 5.18
C ALA A 175 -24.16 7.77 3.68
N GLN A 176 -24.82 6.67 3.31
CA GLN A 176 -24.81 6.18 1.91
C GLN A 176 -25.31 7.23 0.90
N GLN A 177 -26.36 7.97 1.26
CA GLN A 177 -26.91 9.05 0.43
C GLN A 177 -25.90 10.18 0.16
N ASP A 178 -25.07 10.51 1.15
CA ASP A 178 -24.06 11.55 1.04
C ASP A 178 -22.85 11.04 0.25
N LYS A 179 -22.49 9.76 0.42
CA LYS A 179 -21.48 9.10 -0.40
C LYS A 179 -21.83 9.19 -1.88
N GLU A 180 -23.09 9.00 -2.27
CA GLU A 180 -23.51 9.11 -3.68
C GLU A 180 -23.29 10.50 -4.27
N VAL A 181 -23.42 11.56 -3.47
CA VAL A 181 -23.09 12.93 -3.89
C VAL A 181 -21.59 13.06 -4.15
N VAL A 182 -20.77 12.57 -3.22
CA VAL A 182 -19.30 12.58 -3.34
C VAL A 182 -18.82 11.73 -4.52
N MET A 183 -19.42 10.56 -4.77
CA MET A 183 -19.06 9.68 -5.88
C MET A 183 -19.19 10.36 -7.24
N LYS A 184 -20.21 11.22 -7.43
CA LYS A 184 -20.35 12.00 -8.68
C LYS A 184 -19.19 12.96 -8.88
N GLU A 185 -18.67 13.55 -7.81
CA GLU A 185 -17.49 14.41 -7.86
C GLU A 185 -16.21 13.59 -8.12
N ILE A 186 -16.08 12.41 -7.50
CA ILE A 186 -14.99 11.46 -7.78
C ILE A 186 -14.97 11.08 -9.28
N GLU A 187 -16.10 10.74 -9.86
CA GLU A 187 -16.19 10.34 -11.29
C GLU A 187 -15.73 11.47 -12.23
N ARG A 188 -15.99 12.73 -11.87
CA ARG A 188 -15.44 13.88 -12.59
C ARG A 188 -13.92 13.96 -12.49
N HIS A 189 -13.36 13.81 -11.28
CA HIS A 189 -11.91 13.81 -11.08
C HIS A 189 -11.23 12.64 -11.79
N VAL A 190 -11.86 11.46 -11.79
CA VAL A 190 -11.37 10.29 -12.54
C VAL A 190 -11.36 10.58 -14.05
N THR A 191 -12.37 11.27 -14.57
CA THR A 191 -12.37 11.72 -15.97
C THR A 191 -11.20 12.67 -16.25
N THR A 192 -10.90 13.59 -15.34
CA THR A 192 -9.74 14.49 -15.43
C THR A 192 -8.41 13.71 -15.42
N LEU A 193 -8.23 12.76 -14.50
CA LEU A 193 -7.05 11.88 -14.45
C LEU A 193 -6.90 11.07 -15.74
N GLN A 194 -8.01 10.48 -16.19
CA GLN A 194 -8.10 9.75 -17.45
C GLN A 194 -8.09 10.65 -18.68
N ALA A 195 -7.90 11.97 -18.58
CA ALA A 195 -7.61 12.83 -19.72
C ALA A 195 -6.10 13.09 -19.87
N LEU A 196 -5.34 12.96 -18.78
CA LEU A 196 -3.88 13.03 -18.82
C LEU A 196 -3.33 11.81 -19.57
N ARG A 197 -2.44 12.06 -20.53
CA ARG A 197 -1.84 11.02 -21.39
C ARG A 197 -0.33 11.02 -21.29
N SER A 198 0.27 9.84 -21.38
CA SER A 198 1.71 9.69 -21.56
C SER A 198 2.03 8.50 -22.47
N ASP A 199 3.13 8.62 -23.21
CA ASP A 199 3.72 7.48 -23.92
C ASP A 199 4.60 6.61 -23.00
N LEU A 200 4.87 7.05 -21.77
CA LEU A 200 5.69 6.36 -20.77
C LEU A 200 4.87 6.01 -19.52
N PRO A 201 5.00 4.80 -18.97
CA PRO A 201 4.32 4.45 -17.72
C PRO A 201 5.09 4.97 -16.50
N GLY A 202 4.39 5.03 -15.36
CA GLY A 202 4.97 5.40 -14.07
C GLY A 202 4.74 6.85 -13.68
N VAL A 203 5.52 7.33 -12.73
CA VAL A 203 5.33 8.65 -12.12
C VAL A 203 6.28 9.66 -12.76
N PRO A 204 5.80 10.81 -13.25
CA PRO A 204 6.66 11.86 -13.80
C PRO A 204 7.78 12.26 -12.84
N GLY A 205 9.02 12.19 -13.31
CA GLY A 205 10.22 12.52 -12.53
C GLY A 205 10.78 11.38 -11.67
N GLU A 206 10.11 10.23 -11.59
CA GLU A 206 10.56 9.07 -10.84
C GLU A 206 11.01 7.93 -11.76
N SER A 207 12.04 7.20 -11.35
CA SER A 207 12.61 6.09 -12.13
C SER A 207 11.96 4.73 -11.85
N LEU A 208 11.16 4.66 -10.78
CA LEU A 208 10.54 3.44 -10.29
C LEU A 208 9.08 3.72 -9.96
N LEU A 209 8.22 2.79 -10.33
CA LEU A 209 6.81 2.77 -9.95
C LEU A 209 6.56 1.66 -8.92
N CYS A 210 5.52 1.81 -8.11
CA CYS A 210 5.13 0.81 -7.13
C CYS A 210 3.80 0.19 -7.58
N PRO A 211 3.75 -1.12 -7.88
CA PRO A 211 2.50 -1.76 -8.26
C PRO A 211 1.50 -1.75 -7.10
N PRO A 212 0.19 -1.59 -7.37
CA PRO A 212 -0.82 -1.74 -6.35
C PRO A 212 -0.86 -3.20 -5.85
N GLY A 213 -1.27 -3.38 -4.60
CA GLY A 213 -1.21 -4.68 -3.92
C GLY A 213 -1.91 -5.83 -4.66
N ARG A 214 -3.01 -5.55 -5.36
CA ARG A 214 -3.76 -6.52 -6.17
C ARG A 214 -2.91 -7.20 -7.26
N VAL A 215 -1.91 -6.49 -7.80
CA VAL A 215 -1.04 -7.01 -8.86
C VAL A 215 0.05 -7.94 -8.30
N THR A 216 0.52 -7.68 -7.08
CA THR A 216 1.57 -8.49 -6.44
C THR A 216 1.01 -9.70 -5.67
N GLY A 217 -0.30 -9.74 -5.43
CA GLY A 217 -0.93 -10.81 -4.64
C GLY A 217 -0.23 -11.04 -3.28
N ILE A 218 -0.39 -12.24 -2.72
CA ILE A 218 0.27 -12.62 -1.45
C ILE A 218 1.71 -13.12 -1.69
N TYR A 219 2.05 -13.54 -2.91
CA TYR A 219 3.31 -14.27 -3.19
C TYR A 219 4.14 -13.70 -4.34
N TRP A 220 3.54 -12.99 -5.30
CA TRP A 220 4.26 -12.60 -6.52
C TRP A 220 4.91 -11.23 -6.38
N LYS A 221 6.22 -11.22 -6.11
CA LYS A 221 7.03 -9.99 -6.08
C LYS A 221 6.46 -8.91 -5.14
N VAL A 222 5.85 -9.34 -4.04
CA VAL A 222 5.45 -8.48 -2.92
C VAL A 222 6.65 -7.65 -2.49
N ASN A 223 6.42 -6.39 -2.15
CA ASN A 223 7.47 -5.44 -1.78
C ASN A 223 8.55 -5.25 -2.87
N SER A 224 8.14 -5.16 -4.13
CA SER A 224 9.01 -4.76 -5.23
C SER A 224 8.60 -3.40 -5.81
N CYS A 225 9.59 -2.68 -6.33
CA CYS A 225 9.37 -1.54 -7.21
C CYS A 225 9.76 -1.93 -8.63
N TRP A 226 9.06 -1.37 -9.61
CA TRP A 226 9.19 -1.75 -11.00
C TRP A 226 9.81 -0.62 -11.81
N ARG A 227 10.70 -0.98 -12.72
CA ARG A 227 11.20 -0.04 -13.72
C ARG A 227 10.36 -0.19 -14.98
N PRO A 228 9.59 0.84 -15.39
CA PRO A 228 8.87 0.82 -16.66
C PRO A 228 9.84 0.70 -17.85
N ARG A 229 9.49 -0.08 -18.88
CA ARG A 229 10.33 -0.30 -20.08
C ARG A 229 9.67 0.09 -21.40
N GLU A 230 8.39 -0.19 -21.55
CA GLU A 230 7.74 -0.11 -22.85
C GLU A 230 6.93 1.17 -23.00
N LYS A 231 7.08 1.80 -24.17
CA LYS A 231 6.19 2.86 -24.60
C LYS A 231 4.80 2.29 -24.88
N GLY A 232 3.77 3.10 -24.69
CA GLY A 232 2.39 2.67 -24.90
C GLY A 232 1.42 3.83 -24.78
N GLU A 233 0.15 3.53 -24.60
CA GLU A 233 -0.88 4.53 -24.34
C GLU A 233 -1.30 4.42 -22.89
N TYR A 234 -0.84 5.35 -22.07
CA TYR A 234 -1.09 5.36 -20.64
C TYR A 234 -1.96 6.55 -20.25
N VAL A 235 -2.81 6.32 -19.25
CA VAL A 235 -3.63 7.35 -18.59
C VAL A 235 -3.22 7.47 -17.14
N PHE A 236 -3.56 8.58 -16.49
CA PHE A 236 -3.24 8.71 -15.07
C PHE A 236 -4.25 7.93 -14.22
N CYS A 237 -3.73 7.07 -13.35
CA CYS A 237 -4.49 6.24 -12.42
C CYS A 237 -4.04 6.55 -10.99
N HIS A 238 -4.97 6.48 -10.04
CA HIS A 238 -4.68 6.49 -8.60
C HIS A 238 -4.33 5.07 -8.11
N ASN A 239 -4.98 4.04 -8.66
CA ASN A 239 -4.85 2.63 -8.29
C ASN A 239 -5.20 2.26 -6.84
N ASP A 240 -5.73 3.20 -6.05
CA ASP A 240 -6.15 2.96 -4.67
C ASP A 240 -7.26 3.95 -4.23
N LEU A 241 -8.12 4.38 -5.16
CA LEU A 241 -9.12 5.42 -4.91
C LEU A 241 -10.34 4.87 -4.15
N ARG A 242 -10.16 4.61 -2.85
CA ARG A 242 -11.16 4.09 -1.91
C ARG A 242 -11.76 5.19 -1.05
N GLU A 243 -12.90 4.91 -0.41
CA GLU A 243 -13.61 5.87 0.45
C GLU A 243 -12.75 6.45 1.59
N HIS A 244 -11.77 5.71 2.12
CA HIS A 244 -10.89 6.21 3.18
C HIS A 244 -9.77 7.15 2.67
N ASN A 245 -9.55 7.18 1.36
CA ASN A 245 -8.58 8.05 0.69
C ASN A 245 -9.22 9.35 0.15
N VAL A 246 -10.50 9.58 0.43
CA VAL A 246 -11.24 10.79 0.05
C VAL A 246 -11.64 11.54 1.32
N ILE A 247 -11.15 12.77 1.47
CA ILE A 247 -11.50 13.67 2.57
C ILE A 247 -12.55 14.67 2.06
N VAL A 248 -13.62 14.81 2.83
CA VAL A 248 -14.82 15.54 2.46
C VAL A 248 -15.16 16.56 3.55
N ASP A 249 -15.63 17.73 3.12
CA ASP A 249 -16.26 18.70 4.01
C ASP A 249 -17.64 18.16 4.44
N PRO A 250 -17.89 17.94 5.75
CA PRO A 250 -19.11 17.29 6.21
C PRO A 250 -20.38 18.10 5.97
N GLU A 251 -20.29 19.42 5.79
CA GLU A 251 -21.46 20.29 5.63
C GLU A 251 -21.84 20.43 4.15
N THR A 252 -20.85 20.57 3.27
CA THR A 252 -21.05 20.84 1.85
C THR A 252 -20.93 19.59 0.97
N LEU A 253 -20.40 18.50 1.53
CA LEU A 253 -20.04 17.27 0.82
C LEU A 253 -19.01 17.46 -0.30
N LYS A 254 -18.26 18.58 -0.28
CA LYS A 254 -17.20 18.85 -1.24
C LYS A 254 -15.92 18.11 -0.91
N ILE A 255 -15.25 17.57 -1.92
CA ILE A 255 -13.97 16.90 -1.74
C ILE A 255 -12.93 17.97 -1.37
N ARG A 256 -12.35 17.82 -0.18
CA ARG A 256 -11.27 18.66 0.33
C ARG A 256 -9.91 18.17 -0.14
N ALA A 257 -9.73 16.86 -0.23
CA ALA A 257 -8.54 16.24 -0.81
C ALA A 257 -8.76 14.77 -1.18
N ILE A 258 -8.10 14.32 -2.24
CA ILE A 258 -7.79 12.92 -2.50
C ILE A 258 -6.34 12.65 -2.07
N ILE A 259 -6.12 11.60 -1.28
CA ILE A 259 -4.84 11.30 -0.63
C ILE A 259 -4.34 9.88 -0.92
N ASN A 260 -3.12 9.58 -0.47
CA ASN A 260 -2.49 8.26 -0.58
C ASN A 260 -2.22 7.82 -2.03
N TRP A 261 -1.50 8.66 -2.77
CA TRP A 261 -1.19 8.44 -4.20
C TRP A 261 -0.01 7.49 -4.43
N GLU A 262 0.42 6.74 -3.42
CA GLU A 262 1.66 5.94 -3.45
C GLU A 262 1.73 4.85 -4.55
N PHE A 263 0.58 4.50 -5.13
CA PHE A 263 0.45 3.55 -6.26
C PHE A 263 0.01 4.22 -7.57
N GLY A 264 -0.14 5.54 -7.59
CA GLY A 264 -0.60 6.28 -8.75
C GLY A 264 0.47 6.43 -9.84
N GLY A 265 0.10 7.09 -10.93
CA GLY A 265 0.98 7.39 -12.06
C GLY A 265 0.31 7.08 -13.39
N PHE A 266 1.09 7.00 -14.47
CA PHE A 266 0.64 6.59 -15.78
C PHE A 266 0.59 5.05 -15.90
N TRP A 267 -0.61 4.53 -16.14
CA TRP A 267 -0.91 3.09 -16.25
C TRP A 267 -1.85 2.83 -17.42
N PRO A 268 -1.96 1.58 -17.90
CA PRO A 268 -3.00 1.22 -18.87
C PRO A 268 -4.39 1.57 -18.32
N ALA A 269 -5.29 2.09 -19.16
CA ALA A 269 -6.57 2.64 -18.69
C ALA A 269 -7.42 1.68 -17.84
N TRP A 270 -7.31 0.38 -18.09
CA TRP A 270 -8.04 -0.67 -17.35
C TRP A 270 -7.56 -0.86 -15.90
N PHE A 271 -6.44 -0.25 -15.49
CA PHE A 271 -5.94 -0.32 -14.11
C PHE A 271 -6.77 0.47 -13.10
N GLU A 272 -7.38 1.58 -13.52
CA GLU A 272 -8.22 2.39 -12.62
C GLU A 272 -9.60 1.73 -12.50
N ARG A 273 -9.79 1.00 -11.40
CA ARG A 273 -11.07 0.37 -11.06
C ARG A 273 -11.88 1.30 -10.14
N PRO A 274 -13.22 1.23 -10.18
CA PRO A 274 -14.09 2.12 -9.38
C PRO A 274 -14.17 1.70 -7.91
N PHE A 275 -13.02 1.68 -7.21
CA PHE A 275 -12.92 1.23 -5.83
C PHE A 275 -13.75 2.06 -4.84
N TRP A 276 -14.07 3.31 -5.18
CA TRP A 276 -14.98 4.16 -4.41
C TRP A 276 -16.43 3.66 -4.38
N LYS A 277 -16.80 2.72 -5.26
CA LYS A 277 -18.14 2.09 -5.27
C LYS A 277 -18.20 0.83 -4.39
N ARG A 278 -17.05 0.26 -4.00
CA ARG A 278 -16.98 -0.99 -3.22
C ARG A 278 -17.01 -0.71 -1.72
N ARG A 279 -17.72 -1.57 -0.98
CA ARG A 279 -17.67 -1.58 0.50
C ARG A 279 -16.55 -2.49 0.98
N GLY A 280 -15.54 -1.95 1.68
CA GLY A 280 -14.51 -2.74 2.36
C GLY A 280 -13.12 -2.71 1.70
N LEU A 281 -12.29 -3.72 2.01
CA LEU A 281 -10.92 -3.86 1.50
C LEU A 281 -10.93 -4.16 -0.02
N SER A 282 -9.76 -4.08 -0.67
CA SER A 282 -9.58 -4.32 -2.12
C SER A 282 -9.78 -5.79 -2.57
N MET A 283 -10.47 -6.60 -1.76
CA MET A 283 -10.86 -7.96 -2.14
C MET A 283 -12.27 -7.90 -2.70
N ALA A 284 -12.53 -8.60 -3.81
CA ALA A 284 -13.88 -8.75 -4.33
C ALA A 284 -14.84 -9.22 -3.22
N ALA A 285 -15.94 -8.50 -3.04
CA ALA A 285 -17.04 -8.98 -2.22
C ALA A 285 -17.74 -10.17 -2.91
N GLU A 286 -18.53 -10.95 -2.17
CA GLU A 286 -19.29 -12.07 -2.74
C GLU A 286 -20.22 -11.58 -3.87
N GLY A 287 -19.93 -11.98 -5.11
CA GLY A 287 -20.65 -11.54 -6.32
C GLY A 287 -19.99 -10.41 -7.12
N GLU A 288 -18.86 -9.87 -6.68
CA GLU A 288 -18.03 -8.93 -7.46
C GLU A 288 -17.02 -9.67 -8.34
N GLU A 289 -16.72 -9.11 -9.52
CA GLU A 289 -15.65 -9.59 -10.38
C GLU A 289 -14.28 -9.32 -9.72
N ASP A 290 -13.46 -10.37 -9.59
CA ASP A 290 -12.14 -10.31 -8.97
C ASP A 290 -11.19 -9.50 -9.86
N ASP A 291 -10.72 -8.35 -9.36
CA ASP A 291 -9.81 -7.44 -10.06
C ASP A 291 -8.33 -7.87 -9.97
N VAL A 292 -8.10 -9.09 -9.47
CA VAL A 292 -6.84 -9.83 -9.63
C VAL A 292 -6.69 -10.37 -11.08
N GLU A 293 -7.76 -10.35 -11.89
CA GLU A 293 -7.72 -10.51 -13.36
C GLU A 293 -7.54 -9.19 -14.13
#